data_AF-A0A8C9XDM4-F1
#
_entry.id   AF-A0A8C9XDM4-F1
#
_cell.length_a   1.000
_cell.length_b   1.000
_cell.length_c   1.000
_cell.angle_alpha   90.00
_cell.angle_beta   90.00
_cell.angle_gamma   90.00
#
_symmetry.space_group_name_H-M   'P 1'
#
loop_
_entity.id
_entity.type
_entity.pdbx_description
1 polymer ?
#
loop_
_entity_poly.entity_id
_entity_poly.type
_entity_poly.pdbx_seq_one_letter_code
_entity_poly.pdbx_strand_id
1 'polypeptide(L)'
;LERCHSGGLFGQSGSLEKLLTSNDIMQFFFFSFSFGEGQEAHPKQPLVTPHDYMLSLYWSLSSGELNGSALHEAGLANTITSFVDKGQDERGPQLRRQRYHFNVSSLERDGLLGAELRILRKRPSDLRRISMGGSTAADGAGGGIMSSPSLKLYTCASGKQPAALLQMKTMEDVLGGGGFGNKWEVFDIWKVFKGFKTQHSQQLCFELEALEHRGGRPMDLRTLGFARPGRTNKEKAFFLVFGKSKKRDLFYNEIKARSGHDNKTVYEYLFTQRRMRRAPAARGPRCNRRRLHVNFKEMGWDDWIIAPLEYEAFHCDGVCDFPIRSHLEPTNHAIIQTLMNSMDPESTPPTCCVPTRLSPISILYIDSANNVVYKQYEDMVVESCGCR
;
A
#
# COMPACT_ATOMS: atom_id res chain seq x y z
N LEU A 1 4.49 -29.45 -22.54
CA LEU A 1 5.82 -28.86 -22.82
C LEU A 1 5.59 -27.49 -23.45
N GLU A 2 5.78 -26.43 -22.66
CA GLU A 2 5.73 -25.06 -23.15
C GLU A 2 6.87 -24.86 -24.15
N ARG A 3 6.55 -24.96 -25.45
CA ARG A 3 7.46 -24.51 -26.49
C ARG A 3 7.47 -22.98 -26.44
N CYS A 4 8.66 -22.37 -26.29
CA CYS A 4 8.90 -21.00 -26.72
C CYS A 4 8.69 -20.95 -28.25
N HIS A 5 7.44 -20.93 -28.73
CA HIS A 5 7.12 -20.91 -30.15
C HIS A 5 7.34 -19.50 -30.72
N SER A 6 8.42 -19.35 -31.47
CA SER A 6 8.57 -18.39 -32.58
C SER A 6 8.10 -19.08 -33.86
N GLY A 7 6.78 -19.11 -34.11
CA GLY A 7 6.20 -19.76 -35.30
C GLY A 7 6.44 -19.01 -36.62
N GLY A 8 6.33 -19.69 -37.76
CA GLY A 8 6.30 -19.03 -39.06
C GLY A 8 5.66 -19.91 -40.12
N LEU A 9 4.67 -19.38 -40.82
CA LEU A 9 4.11 -19.93 -42.06
C LEU A 9 3.91 -18.80 -43.08
N PHE A 10 4.19 -19.14 -44.34
CA PHE A 10 4.25 -18.27 -45.52
C PHE A 10 2.87 -17.78 -46.00
N GLY A 11 2.85 -16.61 -46.64
CA GLY A 11 1.75 -16.12 -47.47
C GLY A 11 2.13 -14.80 -48.16
N GLN A 12 2.41 -14.87 -49.46
CA GLN A 12 2.75 -13.75 -50.33
C GLN A 12 1.59 -12.77 -50.52
N SER A 13 1.86 -11.46 -50.55
CA SER A 13 1.37 -10.50 -51.56
C SER A 13 1.73 -9.08 -51.09
N GLY A 14 2.31 -8.28 -52.00
CA GLY A 14 2.96 -7.01 -51.67
C GLY A 14 2.04 -5.79 -51.60
N SER A 15 2.57 -4.73 -51.01
CA SER A 15 2.57 -3.35 -51.52
C SER A 15 3.34 -2.45 -50.54
N LEU A 16 3.95 -1.38 -51.05
CA LEU A 16 4.73 -0.38 -50.31
C LEU A 16 3.95 0.19 -49.11
N GLU A 17 4.62 0.44 -47.97
CA GLU A 17 4.66 1.76 -47.32
C GLU A 17 5.54 1.81 -46.03
N LYS A 18 6.46 2.78 -46.05
CA LYS A 18 7.12 3.56 -44.97
C LYS A 18 7.50 2.89 -43.64
N LEU A 19 8.81 2.89 -43.38
CA LEU A 19 9.44 2.68 -42.07
C LEU A 19 8.98 3.75 -41.07
N LEU A 20 8.29 3.33 -40.00
CA LEU A 20 7.97 4.14 -38.84
C LEU A 20 8.92 3.78 -37.69
N THR A 21 9.49 4.80 -37.04
CA THR A 21 10.44 4.71 -35.92
C THR A 21 9.70 4.56 -34.59
N SER A 22 10.40 4.25 -33.49
CA SER A 22 9.80 4.04 -32.15
C SER A 22 8.95 5.22 -31.64
N ASN A 23 9.13 6.43 -32.18
CA ASN A 23 8.29 7.59 -31.87
C ASN A 23 6.90 7.52 -32.53
N ASP A 24 6.77 6.85 -33.66
CA ASP A 24 5.53 6.79 -34.42
C ASP A 24 4.52 5.81 -33.80
N ILE A 25 5.01 4.81 -33.04
CA ILE A 25 4.16 3.85 -32.29
C ILE A 25 3.52 4.53 -31.07
N MET A 26 4.27 5.38 -30.35
CA MET A 26 3.71 6.22 -29.26
C MET A 26 2.76 7.30 -29.77
N GLN A 27 2.97 7.85 -30.97
CA GLN A 27 2.03 8.79 -31.59
C GLN A 27 0.72 8.12 -32.03
N PHE A 28 0.73 6.84 -32.43
CA PHE A 28 -0.48 6.07 -32.72
C PHE A 28 -1.33 5.80 -31.46
N PHE A 29 -0.69 5.65 -30.28
CA PHE A 29 -1.39 5.62 -28.99
C PHE A 29 -2.10 6.95 -28.67
N PHE A 30 -1.51 8.09 -29.04
CA PHE A 30 -2.12 9.41 -28.85
C PHE A 30 -3.30 9.67 -29.80
N PHE A 31 -3.22 9.18 -31.05
CA PHE A 31 -4.24 9.44 -32.08
C PHE A 31 -5.52 8.60 -31.88
N SER A 32 -5.41 7.34 -31.44
CA SER A 32 -6.59 6.52 -31.12
C SER A 32 -7.28 6.93 -29.81
N PHE A 33 -6.61 7.72 -28.95
CA PHE A 33 -7.22 8.33 -27.76
C PHE A 33 -7.97 9.64 -28.07
N SER A 34 -7.80 10.22 -29.27
CA SER A 34 -8.39 11.53 -29.64
C SER A 34 -9.63 11.45 -30.53
N PHE A 35 -10.10 10.26 -30.91
CA PHE A 35 -11.32 10.10 -31.71
C PHE A 35 -12.25 9.01 -31.13
N GLY A 36 -12.62 9.21 -29.87
CA GLY A 36 -13.84 8.67 -29.27
C GLY A 36 -14.60 9.84 -28.69
N GLU A 37 -15.65 10.28 -29.37
CA GLU A 37 -16.49 11.39 -28.95
C GLU A 37 -17.02 11.19 -27.52
N GLY A 38 -16.79 12.21 -26.68
CA GLY A 38 -17.74 12.63 -25.66
C GLY A 38 -18.01 11.66 -24.51
N GLN A 39 -17.01 11.38 -23.68
CA GLN A 39 -17.29 10.99 -22.31
C GLN A 39 -16.58 11.95 -21.36
N GLU A 40 -17.38 12.76 -20.68
CA GLU A 40 -16.96 13.74 -19.69
C GLU A 40 -15.86 13.17 -18.81
N ALA A 41 -14.73 13.90 -18.72
CA ALA A 41 -13.69 13.63 -17.76
C ALA A 41 -14.34 13.60 -16.37
N HIS A 42 -14.55 12.39 -15.82
CA HIS A 42 -14.98 12.22 -14.45
C HIS A 42 -14.07 13.07 -13.57
N PRO A 43 -14.62 13.91 -12.68
CA PRO A 43 -13.83 14.85 -11.91
C PRO A 43 -12.81 14.05 -11.12
N LYS A 44 -11.53 14.28 -11.41
CA LYS A 44 -10.39 13.70 -10.69
C LYS A 44 -10.64 13.98 -9.21
N GLN A 45 -11.12 12.97 -8.48
CA GLN A 45 -11.33 13.12 -7.04
C GLN A 45 -9.98 13.56 -6.44
N PRO A 46 -9.96 14.55 -5.55
CA PRO A 46 -8.70 15.02 -4.99
C PRO A 46 -8.01 13.82 -4.31
N LEU A 47 -6.79 13.55 -4.77
CA LEU A 47 -5.93 12.48 -4.28
C LEU A 47 -5.91 12.51 -2.75
N VAL A 48 -6.30 11.40 -2.13
CA VAL A 48 -6.25 11.25 -0.67
C VAL A 48 -4.81 11.48 -0.25
N THR A 49 -4.57 12.59 0.47
CA THR A 49 -3.23 12.87 0.96
C THR A 49 -2.89 11.89 2.09
N PRO A 50 -1.84 11.08 1.95
CA PRO A 50 -1.48 10.09 2.96
C PRO A 50 -0.99 10.76 4.24
N HIS A 51 -1.24 10.12 5.38
CA HIS A 51 -0.62 10.49 6.65
C HIS A 51 0.89 10.33 6.58
N ASP A 52 1.63 11.24 7.22
CA ASP A 52 3.10 11.19 7.22
C ASP A 52 3.63 9.89 7.86
N TYR A 53 2.84 9.27 8.76
CA TYR A 53 3.16 7.96 9.31
C TYR A 53 3.20 6.85 8.25
N MET A 54 2.26 6.84 7.29
CA MET A 54 2.27 5.85 6.21
C MET A 54 3.46 6.04 5.27
N LEU A 55 3.85 7.29 5.01
CA LEU A 55 5.08 7.59 4.28
C LEU A 55 6.31 7.10 5.05
N SER A 56 6.39 7.37 6.34
CA SER A 56 7.52 6.91 7.16
C SER A 56 7.62 5.38 7.23
N LEU A 57 6.48 4.67 7.35
CA LEU A 57 6.43 3.21 7.30
C LEU A 57 6.95 2.69 5.96
N TYR A 58 6.49 3.26 4.85
CA TYR A 58 6.97 2.88 3.52
C TYR A 58 8.49 3.03 3.40
N TRP A 59 9.05 4.19 3.79
CA TRP A 59 10.49 4.42 3.69
C TRP A 59 11.29 3.45 4.57
N SER A 60 10.89 3.25 5.83
CA SER A 60 11.57 2.33 6.74
C SER A 60 11.48 0.86 6.29
N LEU A 61 10.34 0.42 5.76
CA LEU A 61 10.15 -0.95 5.31
C LEU A 61 10.83 -1.21 3.95
N SER A 62 10.90 -0.20 3.08
CA SER A 62 11.57 -0.30 1.78
C SER A 62 13.09 -0.27 1.88
N SER A 63 13.67 0.45 2.84
CA SER A 63 15.12 0.53 3.03
C SER A 63 15.70 -0.64 3.86
N GLY A 64 14.84 -1.38 4.56
CA GLY A 64 15.27 -2.46 5.47
C GLY A 64 15.87 -1.97 6.79
N GLU A 65 15.84 -0.65 7.07
CA GLU A 65 16.38 -0.05 8.29
C GLU A 65 15.33 -0.05 9.42
N LEU A 66 15.12 -1.21 10.05
CA LEU A 66 14.22 -1.34 11.19
C LEU A 66 14.94 -1.07 12.52
N ASN A 67 15.22 0.20 12.81
CA ASN A 67 15.77 0.61 14.11
C ASN A 67 14.63 1.04 15.06
N GLY A 68 13.93 0.07 15.66
CA GLY A 68 12.97 0.36 16.72
C GLY A 68 12.11 -0.83 17.16
N SER A 69 11.93 -0.98 18.47
CA SER A 69 11.05 -1.98 19.10
C SER A 69 9.55 -1.79 18.79
N ALA A 70 9.15 -0.63 18.25
CA ALA A 70 7.77 -0.31 17.86
C ALA A 70 7.36 -0.80 16.46
N LEU A 71 8.26 -1.44 15.71
CA LEU A 71 8.02 -1.92 14.34
C LEU A 71 7.92 -3.44 14.21
N HIS A 72 7.83 -4.19 15.31
CA HIS A 72 7.89 -5.65 15.24
C HIS A 72 6.75 -6.25 14.39
N GLU A 73 5.52 -5.76 14.53
CA GLU A 73 4.38 -6.24 13.72
C GLU A 73 4.44 -5.73 12.28
N ALA A 74 4.86 -4.48 12.09
CA ALA A 74 5.00 -3.87 10.77
C ALA A 74 6.10 -4.56 9.92
N GLY A 75 7.21 -4.98 10.53
CA GLY A 75 8.28 -5.72 9.85
C GLY A 75 7.91 -7.16 9.47
N LEU A 76 6.86 -7.73 10.08
CA LEU A 76 6.34 -9.06 9.73
C LEU A 76 5.22 -9.00 8.69
N ALA A 77 4.63 -7.82 8.47
CA ALA A 77 3.53 -7.59 7.56
C ALA A 77 4.03 -7.34 6.12
N ASN A 78 3.35 -7.92 5.14
CA ASN A 78 3.56 -7.61 3.72
C ASN A 78 2.47 -6.69 3.16
N THR A 79 1.42 -6.41 3.93
CA THR A 79 0.34 -5.48 3.59
C THR A 79 -0.04 -4.67 4.82
N ILE A 80 -0.10 -3.35 4.69
CA ILE A 80 -0.54 -2.44 5.75
C ILE A 80 -1.55 -1.46 5.14
N THR A 81 -2.78 -1.47 5.66
CA THR A 81 -3.85 -0.61 5.15
C THR A 81 -4.23 0.45 6.19
N SER A 82 -4.34 1.70 5.74
CA SER A 82 -4.74 2.85 6.54
C SER A 82 -6.14 3.32 6.17
N PHE A 83 -7.02 3.35 7.16
CA PHE A 83 -8.39 3.83 7.06
C PHE A 83 -8.53 5.16 7.78
N VAL A 84 -9.05 6.18 7.10
CA VAL A 84 -9.18 7.53 7.67
C VAL A 84 -10.56 7.73 8.29
N ASP A 85 -10.60 8.43 9.43
CA ASP A 85 -11.83 8.78 10.14
C ASP A 85 -12.78 9.65 9.29
N LYS A 86 -14.05 9.24 9.25
CA LYS A 86 -15.16 9.96 8.59
C LYS A 86 -16.18 10.56 9.58
N GLY A 87 -15.91 10.47 10.88
CA GLY A 87 -16.78 10.99 11.93
C GLY A 87 -16.90 12.51 11.94
N GLN A 88 -17.98 13.01 12.53
CA GLN A 88 -18.21 14.43 12.80
C GLN A 88 -18.35 14.66 14.30
N ASP A 89 -17.99 15.87 14.76
CA ASP A 89 -18.16 16.24 16.16
C ASP A 89 -19.64 16.47 16.47
N GLU A 90 -20.09 15.92 17.60
CA GLU A 90 -21.46 16.12 18.10
C GLU A 90 -21.74 17.62 18.33
N ARG A 91 -22.92 18.06 17.91
CA ARG A 91 -23.35 19.46 18.03
C ARG A 91 -23.86 19.70 19.45
N GLY A 92 -22.93 19.98 20.36
CA GLY A 92 -23.23 20.32 21.74
C GLY A 92 -22.29 21.40 22.31
N PRO A 93 -22.66 21.98 23.47
CA PRO A 93 -21.86 22.99 24.15
C PRO A 93 -20.53 22.42 24.68
N GLN A 94 -20.49 21.12 25.02
CA GLN A 94 -19.29 20.40 25.44
C GLN A 94 -19.17 19.08 24.66
N LEU A 95 -17.98 18.74 24.20
CA LEU A 95 -17.71 17.47 23.51
C LEU A 95 -17.21 16.45 24.54
N ARG A 96 -18.12 15.80 25.26
CA ARG A 96 -17.77 14.78 26.28
C ARG A 96 -17.32 13.46 25.67
N ARG A 97 -17.88 13.13 24.50
CA ARG A 97 -17.61 11.90 23.77
C ARG A 97 -17.44 12.22 22.30
N GLN A 98 -16.53 11.51 21.65
CA GLN A 98 -16.26 11.68 20.23
C GLN A 98 -16.19 10.33 19.53
N ARG A 99 -17.03 10.14 18.51
CA ARG A 99 -17.11 8.90 17.75
C ARG A 99 -16.28 8.96 16.49
N TYR A 100 -15.45 7.95 16.28
CA TYR A 100 -14.58 7.76 15.14
C TYR A 100 -15.13 6.64 14.27
N HIS A 101 -15.30 6.91 12.98
CA HIS A 101 -15.93 5.98 12.04
C HIS A 101 -14.97 5.63 10.91
N PHE A 102 -14.77 4.33 10.67
CA PHE A 102 -13.87 3.81 9.65
C PHE A 102 -14.61 2.88 8.71
N ASN A 103 -14.46 3.09 7.40
CA ASN A 103 -14.98 2.17 6.39
C ASN A 103 -13.91 1.12 6.08
N VAL A 104 -14.14 -0.12 6.51
CA VAL A 104 -13.21 -1.25 6.31
C VAL A 104 -13.71 -2.24 5.27
N SER A 105 -14.54 -1.78 4.32
CA SER A 105 -15.13 -2.61 3.28
C SER A 105 -14.11 -3.31 2.36
N SER A 106 -12.94 -2.68 2.12
CA SER A 106 -11.87 -3.25 1.28
C SER A 106 -10.87 -4.12 2.06
N LEU A 107 -11.05 -4.30 3.36
CA LEU A 107 -10.08 -4.99 4.19
C LEU A 107 -10.12 -6.50 4.01
N GLU A 108 -8.99 -7.08 3.63
CA GLU A 108 -8.78 -8.53 3.67
C GLU A 108 -8.67 -9.02 5.13
N ARG A 109 -9.54 -9.94 5.53
CA ARG A 109 -9.65 -10.42 6.92
C ARG A 109 -8.76 -11.63 7.22
N ASP A 110 -8.08 -12.15 6.21
CA ASP A 110 -7.20 -13.30 6.33
C ASP A 110 -5.74 -12.86 6.47
N GLY A 111 -4.98 -13.60 7.29
CA GLY A 111 -3.57 -13.27 7.53
C GLY A 111 -3.33 -12.00 8.35
N LEU A 112 -4.34 -11.45 9.01
CA LEU A 112 -4.20 -10.29 9.89
C LEU A 112 -3.21 -10.56 11.04
N LEU A 113 -2.34 -9.59 11.33
CA LEU A 113 -1.28 -9.67 12.34
C LEU A 113 -1.53 -8.71 13.52
N GLY A 114 -2.06 -7.53 13.25
CA GLY A 114 -2.18 -6.45 14.24
C GLY A 114 -3.14 -5.37 13.78
N ALA A 115 -3.60 -4.53 14.72
CA ALA A 115 -4.49 -3.41 14.42
C ALA A 115 -4.32 -2.27 15.42
N GLU A 116 -4.12 -1.05 14.92
CA GLU A 116 -3.73 0.11 15.72
C GLU A 116 -4.56 1.35 15.36
N LEU A 117 -5.09 2.06 16.37
CA LEU A 117 -5.79 3.33 16.19
C LEU A 117 -4.90 4.49 16.64
N ARG A 118 -4.75 5.50 15.78
CA ARG A 118 -3.99 6.72 16.07
C ARG A 118 -4.90 7.94 16.06
N ILE A 119 -4.89 8.69 17.15
CA ILE A 119 -5.67 9.92 17.32
C ILE A 119 -4.72 11.08 17.62
N LEU A 120 -4.73 12.11 16.78
CA LEU A 120 -3.92 13.30 17.00
C LEU A 120 -4.54 14.17 18.11
N ARG A 121 -3.72 14.47 19.12
CA ARG A 121 -3.98 15.49 20.14
C ARG A 121 -3.17 16.74 19.77
N LYS A 122 -3.87 17.80 19.35
CA LYS A 122 -3.22 19.10 19.09
C LYS A 122 -2.91 19.79 20.41
N ARG A 123 -1.96 20.73 20.39
CA ARG A 123 -1.68 21.56 21.55
C ARG A 123 -2.96 22.27 22.03
N PRO A 124 -3.31 22.17 23.33
CA PRO A 124 -4.42 22.94 23.89
C PRO A 124 -4.19 24.44 23.72
N SER A 125 -5.21 25.17 23.24
CA SER A 125 -5.13 26.61 23.04
C SER A 125 -4.99 27.39 24.36
N ASP A 126 -5.63 26.91 25.43
CA ASP A 126 -5.64 27.55 26.75
C ASP A 126 -5.08 26.61 27.84
N LEU A 127 -3.76 26.63 28.03
CA LEU A 127 -3.09 25.89 29.12
C LEU A 127 -3.61 26.27 30.52
N ARG A 128 -4.17 27.48 30.67
CA ARG A 128 -4.74 27.98 31.93
C ARG A 128 -6.04 27.28 32.35
N ARG A 129 -6.83 26.71 31.42
CA ARG A 129 -8.09 26.02 31.75
C ARG A 129 -7.91 24.59 32.26
N ILE A 130 -6.77 23.96 31.96
CA ILE A 130 -6.39 22.68 32.59
C ILE A 130 -6.06 22.93 34.08
N SER A 131 -5.65 24.15 34.42
CA SER A 131 -5.32 24.59 35.78
C SER A 131 -6.53 25.12 36.58
N MET A 132 -7.62 25.54 35.93
CA MET A 132 -8.76 26.23 36.57
C MET A 132 -10.06 25.40 36.53
N GLY A 133 -9.96 24.09 36.73
CA GLY A 133 -11.10 23.28 37.20
C GLY A 133 -11.32 23.39 38.72
N GLY A 134 -10.37 24.01 39.43
CA GLY A 134 -10.42 24.29 40.86
C GLY A 134 -10.31 25.79 41.16
N SER A 135 -11.44 26.47 41.24
CA SER A 135 -11.59 27.74 41.96
C SER A 135 -13.01 27.71 42.52
N THR A 136 -13.28 27.69 43.82
CA THR A 136 -12.62 28.41 44.92
C THR A 136 -12.78 27.66 46.25
N ALA A 137 -11.68 27.35 46.93
CA ALA A 137 -11.61 27.39 48.38
C ALA A 137 -10.17 27.76 48.73
N ALA A 138 -10.02 28.95 49.29
CA ALA A 138 -8.81 29.36 49.96
C ALA A 138 -8.53 28.33 51.08
N ASP A 139 -7.32 27.77 51.08
CA ASP A 139 -6.48 27.64 52.27
C ASP A 139 -5.25 26.77 51.95
N GLY A 140 -4.09 27.27 52.37
CA GLY A 140 -2.97 26.46 52.87
C GLY A 140 -2.29 25.44 51.94
N ALA A 141 -1.04 25.78 51.58
CA ALA A 141 0.11 24.87 51.55
C ALA A 141 -0.11 23.41 51.06
N GLY A 142 0.30 23.16 49.82
CA GLY A 142 0.57 21.80 49.35
C GLY A 142 0.82 21.78 47.85
N GLY A 143 2.03 21.39 47.43
CA GLY A 143 2.34 21.12 46.02
C GLY A 143 1.40 20.02 45.48
N GLY A 144 0.30 20.45 44.89
CA GLY A 144 -0.69 19.55 44.31
C GLY A 144 -0.13 18.94 43.03
N ILE A 145 0.23 17.65 43.09
CA ILE A 145 0.49 16.83 41.90
C ILE A 145 -0.74 16.95 40.99
N MET A 146 -0.63 17.74 39.91
CA MET A 146 -1.66 17.84 38.87
C MET A 146 -1.94 16.43 38.37
N SER A 147 -3.11 15.89 38.72
CA SER A 147 -3.46 14.53 38.37
C SER A 147 -3.90 14.51 36.90
N SER A 148 -3.08 13.96 36.03
CA SER A 148 -3.33 13.97 34.60
C SER A 148 -4.60 13.19 34.20
N PRO A 149 -5.41 13.71 33.26
CA PRO A 149 -6.67 13.09 32.88
C PRO A 149 -6.44 11.72 32.26
N SER A 150 -7.46 10.85 32.36
CA SER A 150 -7.45 9.52 31.75
C SER A 150 -8.30 9.52 30.48
N LEU A 151 -7.74 8.96 29.41
CA LEU A 151 -8.43 8.70 28.15
C LEU A 151 -8.96 7.26 28.18
N LYS A 152 -10.23 7.09 27.85
CA LYS A 152 -10.89 5.79 27.72
C LYS A 152 -11.43 5.64 26.30
N LEU A 153 -11.06 4.55 25.66
CA LEU A 153 -11.51 4.19 24.33
C LEU A 153 -12.52 3.03 24.44
N TYR A 154 -13.67 3.17 23.79
CA TYR A 154 -14.75 2.20 23.80
C TYR A 154 -15.09 1.75 22.37
N THR A 155 -15.69 0.57 22.23
CA THR A 155 -16.50 0.25 21.04
C THR A 155 -17.80 1.03 21.07
N CYS A 156 -18.32 1.41 19.91
CA CYS A 156 -19.66 2.00 19.85
C CYS A 156 -20.73 0.94 20.18
N ALA A 157 -21.76 1.34 20.93
CA ALA A 157 -22.93 0.50 21.14
C ALA A 157 -23.67 0.28 19.80
N SER A 158 -24.06 -0.96 19.51
CA SER A 158 -24.77 -1.31 18.28
C SER A 158 -25.93 -2.26 18.60
N GLY A 159 -27.15 -1.73 18.59
CA GLY A 159 -28.36 -2.47 18.93
C GLY A 159 -28.29 -3.14 20.31
N LYS A 160 -28.19 -4.46 20.34
CA LYS A 160 -28.12 -5.28 21.57
C LYS A 160 -26.71 -5.37 22.18
N GLN A 161 -25.67 -4.93 21.48
CA GLN A 161 -24.28 -4.99 21.97
C GLN A 161 -23.95 -3.69 22.74
N PRO A 162 -23.68 -3.75 24.05
CA PRO A 162 -23.28 -2.59 24.83
C PRO A 162 -21.87 -2.12 24.45
N ALA A 163 -21.57 -0.86 24.72
CA ALA A 163 -20.23 -0.31 24.55
C ALA A 163 -19.23 -1.04 25.47
N ALA A 164 -18.15 -1.57 24.89
CA ALA A 164 -17.11 -2.29 25.61
C ALA A 164 -15.85 -1.41 25.73
N LEU A 165 -15.27 -1.31 26.92
CA LEU A 165 -14.01 -0.59 27.13
C LEU A 165 -12.87 -1.36 26.47
N LEU A 166 -12.16 -0.72 25.56
CA LEU A 166 -11.01 -1.27 24.84
C LEU A 166 -9.72 -1.06 25.62
N GLN A 167 -9.44 0.20 25.94
CA GLN A 167 -8.19 0.61 26.55
C GLN A 167 -8.40 1.88 27.37
N MET A 168 -7.72 1.96 28.50
CA MET A 168 -7.61 3.16 29.33
C MET A 168 -6.15 3.58 29.38
N LYS A 169 -5.88 4.87 29.16
CA LYS A 169 -4.53 5.43 29.16
C LYS A 169 -4.51 6.72 29.97
N THR A 170 -3.53 6.88 30.84
CA THR A 170 -3.27 8.17 31.49
C THR A 170 -2.58 9.11 30.50
N MET A 171 -3.03 10.36 30.45
CA MET A 171 -2.38 11.35 29.60
C MET A 171 -1.03 11.69 30.24
N GLU A 172 0.08 11.28 29.64
CA GLU A 172 1.41 11.61 30.18
C GLU A 172 1.63 13.13 30.17
N ASP A 173 2.24 13.62 31.24
CA ASP A 173 2.33 15.04 31.57
C ASP A 173 2.82 15.90 30.40
N VAL A 174 2.05 16.95 30.17
CA VAL A 174 2.37 18.13 29.36
C VAL A 174 3.66 18.84 29.85
N LEU A 175 4.30 18.37 30.92
CA LEU A 175 5.39 19.03 31.65
C LEU A 175 6.67 18.19 31.77
N GLY A 176 6.73 16.96 31.22
CA GLY A 176 7.92 16.11 31.24
C GLY A 176 8.89 16.39 30.08
N GLY A 177 9.70 17.45 30.17
CA GLY A 177 11.03 17.53 29.55
C GLY A 177 11.18 17.41 28.03
N GLY A 178 10.10 17.51 27.24
CA GLY A 178 10.19 17.28 25.78
C GLY A 178 8.97 17.74 24.99
N GLY A 179 8.64 19.04 25.05
CA GLY A 179 7.84 19.71 24.03
C GLY A 179 6.32 19.66 24.19
N PHE A 180 5.72 20.83 24.37
CA PHE A 180 4.29 21.12 24.21
C PHE A 180 3.85 21.06 22.73
N GLY A 181 4.18 19.97 22.04
CA GLY A 181 3.88 19.71 20.63
C GLY A 181 2.59 18.90 20.45
N ASN A 182 2.19 18.72 19.19
CA ASN A 182 1.12 17.78 18.86
C ASN A 182 1.58 16.35 19.19
N LYS A 183 0.72 15.53 19.78
CA LYS A 183 1.03 14.13 20.15
C LYS A 183 0.03 13.19 19.51
N TRP A 184 0.52 12.09 18.94
CA TRP A 184 -0.35 10.98 18.51
C TRP A 184 -0.61 10.05 19.70
N GLU A 185 -1.86 9.96 20.11
CA GLU A 185 -2.30 8.95 21.08
C GLU A 185 -2.58 7.64 20.33
N VAL A 186 -1.78 6.63 20.65
CA VAL A 186 -1.80 5.29 20.05
C VAL A 186 -2.58 4.33 20.93
N PHE A 187 -3.50 3.58 20.32
CA PHE A 187 -4.28 2.53 20.95
C PHE A 187 -4.12 1.20 20.20
N ASP A 188 -3.72 0.16 20.91
CA ASP A 188 -3.71 -1.21 20.38
C ASP A 188 -5.12 -1.79 20.52
N ILE A 189 -5.77 -2.01 19.38
CA ILE A 189 -7.15 -2.50 19.32
C ILE A 189 -7.23 -3.92 18.77
N TRP A 190 -6.08 -4.59 18.62
CA TRP A 190 -5.97 -5.91 18.01
C TRP A 190 -6.82 -6.97 18.71
N LYS A 191 -6.83 -6.96 20.06
CA LYS A 191 -7.60 -7.92 20.87
C LYS A 191 -9.09 -7.92 20.53
N VAL A 192 -9.64 -6.75 20.22
CA VAL A 192 -11.05 -6.61 19.85
C VAL A 192 -11.27 -6.79 18.37
N PHE A 193 -10.33 -6.33 17.53
CA PHE A 193 -10.41 -6.53 16.10
C PHE A 193 -10.41 -8.01 15.70
N LYS A 194 -9.66 -8.88 16.41
CA LYS A 194 -9.75 -10.35 16.28
C LYS A 194 -11.18 -10.87 16.46
N GLY A 195 -11.94 -10.33 17.43
CA GLY A 195 -13.32 -10.70 17.68
C GLY A 195 -14.30 -10.18 16.62
N PHE A 196 -13.98 -9.05 15.96
CA PHE A 196 -14.75 -8.51 14.84
C PHE A 196 -14.59 -9.31 13.54
N LYS A 197 -13.61 -10.23 13.44
CA LYS A 197 -13.44 -11.10 12.25
C LYS A 197 -14.72 -11.86 11.89
N THR A 198 -15.57 -12.19 12.87
CA THR A 198 -16.84 -12.89 12.68
C THR A 198 -18.04 -11.99 12.36
N GLN A 199 -17.92 -10.67 12.50
CA GLN A 199 -18.99 -9.73 12.16
C GLN A 199 -18.77 -9.17 10.75
N HIS A 200 -19.73 -9.40 9.85
CA HIS A 200 -19.74 -8.86 8.47
C HIS A 200 -19.92 -7.33 8.38
N SER A 201 -19.76 -6.58 9.48
CA SER A 201 -19.86 -5.12 9.43
C SER A 201 -18.74 -4.55 8.56
N GLN A 202 -19.12 -3.72 7.59
CA GLN A 202 -18.22 -2.96 6.74
C GLN A 202 -17.74 -1.65 7.40
N GLN A 203 -18.32 -1.29 8.54
CA GLN A 203 -17.95 -0.08 9.29
C GLN A 203 -17.51 -0.43 10.70
N LEU A 204 -16.42 0.21 11.15
CA LEU A 204 -15.93 0.19 12.52
C LEU A 204 -16.21 1.52 13.19
N CYS A 205 -16.57 1.48 14.47
CA CYS A 205 -16.87 2.67 15.26
C CYS A 205 -16.23 2.57 16.64
N PHE A 206 -15.50 3.61 17.02
CA PHE A 206 -14.86 3.76 18.32
C PHE A 206 -15.31 5.06 18.99
N GLU A 207 -15.49 5.06 20.30
CA GLU A 207 -15.90 6.22 21.08
C GLU A 207 -14.79 6.58 22.09
N LEU A 208 -14.31 7.82 22.04
CA LEU A 208 -13.31 8.35 22.97
C LEU A 208 -14.01 9.19 24.05
N GLU A 209 -13.62 8.98 25.30
CA GLU A 209 -14.04 9.77 26.46
C GLU A 209 -12.82 10.14 27.31
N ALA A 210 -12.81 11.34 27.87
CA ALA A 210 -11.78 11.79 28.80
C ALA A 210 -12.37 12.03 30.19
N LEU A 211 -11.76 11.44 31.22
CA LEU A 211 -12.20 11.56 32.60
C LEU A 211 -11.10 12.17 33.48
N GLU A 212 -11.52 13.06 34.37
CA GLU A 212 -10.66 13.61 35.42
C GLU A 212 -10.21 12.49 36.39
N HIS A 213 -8.93 12.51 36.79
CA HIS A 213 -8.32 11.45 37.59
C HIS A 213 -8.97 11.26 38.98
N ARG A 214 -9.28 12.36 39.68
CA ARG A 214 -9.81 12.31 41.07
C ARG A 214 -11.33 12.29 41.16
N GLY A 215 -12.03 12.79 40.15
CA GLY A 215 -13.49 12.99 40.19
C GLY A 215 -14.29 12.11 39.23
N GLY A 216 -13.64 11.42 38.28
CA GLY A 216 -14.33 10.67 37.23
C GLY A 216 -15.26 11.53 36.36
N ARG A 217 -15.13 12.86 36.44
CA ARG A 217 -15.98 13.80 35.72
C ARG A 217 -15.59 13.81 34.24
N PRO A 218 -16.55 13.73 33.31
CA PRO A 218 -16.27 13.87 31.88
C PRO A 218 -15.69 15.25 31.57
N MET A 219 -14.57 15.27 30.87
CA MET A 219 -13.92 16.50 30.42
C MET A 219 -14.30 16.80 28.96
N ASP A 220 -14.18 18.07 28.57
CA ASP A 220 -14.42 18.48 27.18
C ASP A 220 -13.21 18.15 26.30
N LEU A 221 -13.40 17.26 25.33
CA LEU A 221 -12.34 16.81 24.41
C LEU A 221 -11.78 17.96 23.56
N ARG A 222 -12.57 19.02 23.33
CA ARG A 222 -12.10 20.20 22.59
C ARG A 222 -10.99 20.93 23.33
N THR A 223 -11.12 21.09 24.65
CA THR A 223 -10.10 21.76 25.48
C THR A 223 -8.83 20.93 25.62
N LEU A 224 -8.95 19.61 25.47
CA LEU A 224 -7.82 18.68 25.48
C LEU A 224 -7.11 18.56 24.11
N GLY A 225 -7.59 19.25 23.08
CA GLY A 225 -6.94 19.30 21.75
C GLY A 225 -7.42 18.24 20.75
N PHE A 226 -8.57 17.58 21.01
CA PHE A 226 -9.16 16.58 20.11
C PHE A 226 -10.20 17.14 19.12
N ALA A 227 -10.37 18.46 19.10
CA ALA A 227 -11.32 19.12 18.18
C ALA A 227 -10.99 18.80 16.70
N ARG A 228 -12.01 18.45 15.90
CA ARG A 228 -11.88 18.21 14.45
C ARG A 228 -11.83 19.46 13.55
N PRO A 229 -12.47 20.60 13.89
CA PRO A 229 -12.47 21.76 13.01
C PRO A 229 -11.05 22.22 12.62
N GLY A 230 -10.84 22.46 11.32
CA GLY A 230 -9.56 22.91 10.78
C GLY A 230 -8.49 21.82 10.58
N ARG A 231 -8.82 20.54 10.81
CA ARG A 231 -7.88 19.44 10.54
C ARG A 231 -7.84 19.07 9.06
N THR A 232 -6.63 18.98 8.51
CA THR A 232 -6.40 18.40 7.18
C THR A 232 -6.49 16.88 7.22
N ASN A 233 -6.50 16.21 6.06
CA ASN A 233 -6.56 14.74 6.02
C ASN A 233 -5.42 14.08 6.82
N LYS A 234 -4.22 14.67 6.76
CA LYS A 234 -3.03 14.22 7.50
C LYS A 234 -3.17 14.30 9.03
N GLU A 235 -4.08 15.13 9.55
CA GLU A 235 -4.31 15.33 10.98
C GLU A 235 -5.52 14.57 11.51
N LYS A 236 -6.31 13.94 10.62
CA LYS A 236 -7.45 13.11 11.01
C LYS A 236 -6.95 11.86 11.72
N ALA A 237 -7.77 11.34 12.63
CA ALA A 237 -7.52 10.03 13.21
C ALA A 237 -7.56 8.97 12.10
N PHE A 238 -6.73 7.95 12.25
CA PHE A 238 -6.65 6.87 11.28
C PHE A 238 -6.38 5.55 11.98
N PHE A 239 -6.89 4.50 11.36
CA PHE A 239 -6.82 3.14 11.82
C PHE A 239 -5.93 2.34 10.87
N LEU A 240 -4.94 1.65 11.43
CA LEU A 240 -4.00 0.81 10.70
C LEU A 240 -4.32 -0.66 10.93
N VAL A 241 -4.22 -1.43 9.86
CA VAL A 241 -4.31 -2.89 9.93
C VAL A 241 -3.07 -3.49 9.29
N PHE A 242 -2.39 -4.33 10.06
CA PHE A 242 -1.21 -5.07 9.63
C PHE A 242 -1.63 -6.47 9.19
N GLY A 243 -1.22 -6.89 7.99
CA GLY A 243 -1.60 -8.16 7.40
C GLY A 243 -0.43 -8.86 6.70
N LYS A 244 -0.55 -10.18 6.63
CA LYS A 244 0.34 -11.06 5.89
C LYS A 244 -0.48 -11.92 4.93
N SER A 245 -0.60 -11.46 3.69
CA SER A 245 -1.19 -12.27 2.63
C SER A 245 -0.23 -13.39 2.27
N LYS A 246 -0.71 -14.65 2.32
CA LYS A 246 0.05 -15.84 1.87
C LYS A 246 -0.09 -16.09 0.37
N LYS A 247 -1.03 -15.41 -0.29
CA LYS A 247 -1.27 -15.54 -1.71
C LYS A 247 -0.23 -14.67 -2.43
N ARG A 248 0.42 -15.19 -3.49
CA ARG A 248 1.18 -14.35 -4.43
C ARG A 248 0.18 -13.45 -5.13
N ASP A 249 -0.16 -12.36 -4.47
CA ASP A 249 -1.12 -11.40 -4.99
C ASP A 249 -0.47 -10.70 -6.17
N LEU A 250 -1.06 -10.92 -7.34
CA LEU A 250 -0.60 -10.30 -8.56
C LEU A 250 -0.91 -8.81 -8.49
N PHE A 251 0.09 -7.97 -8.72
CA PHE A 251 -0.09 -6.53 -8.88
C PHE A 251 -1.16 -6.20 -9.95
N TYR A 252 -1.32 -7.09 -10.92
CA TYR A 252 -2.41 -7.10 -11.91
C TYR A 252 -3.82 -6.90 -11.32
N ASN A 253 -4.10 -7.44 -10.13
CA ASN A 253 -5.44 -7.34 -9.54
C ASN A 253 -5.81 -5.89 -9.22
N GLU A 254 -4.85 -5.07 -8.80
CA GLU A 254 -5.08 -3.65 -8.51
C GLU A 254 -5.29 -2.85 -9.80
N ILE A 255 -4.47 -3.12 -10.82
CA ILE A 255 -4.62 -2.51 -12.15
C ILE A 255 -6.03 -2.77 -12.69
N LYS A 256 -6.49 -4.01 -12.59
CA LYS A 256 -7.83 -4.41 -13.01
C LYS A 256 -8.93 -3.72 -12.20
N ALA A 257 -8.79 -3.65 -10.88
CA ALA A 257 -9.77 -2.99 -10.01
C ALA A 257 -9.95 -1.49 -10.35
N ARG A 258 -8.89 -0.83 -10.84
CA ARG A 258 -8.91 0.57 -11.28
C ARG A 258 -9.41 0.77 -12.71
N SER A 259 -9.06 -0.12 -13.63
CA SER A 259 -9.37 -0.01 -15.06
C SER A 259 -10.87 -0.12 -15.39
N GLY A 260 -11.68 -0.69 -14.48
CA GLY A 260 -13.14 -0.79 -14.63
C GLY A 260 -13.63 -1.62 -15.82
N HIS A 261 -12.73 -2.16 -16.64
CA HIS A 261 -13.04 -2.97 -17.81
C HIS A 261 -13.04 -4.48 -17.49
N ASP A 262 -14.04 -5.13 -18.05
CA ASP A 262 -14.32 -6.55 -18.09
C ASP A 262 -13.17 -7.38 -18.70
N ASN A 263 -13.06 -8.64 -18.26
CA ASN A 263 -11.95 -9.59 -18.50
C ASN A 263 -11.50 -9.81 -19.95
N LYS A 264 -12.16 -9.21 -20.93
CA LYS A 264 -12.02 -9.53 -22.34
C LYS A 264 -10.90 -8.75 -23.03
N THR A 265 -10.55 -7.54 -22.58
CA THR A 265 -9.62 -6.67 -23.32
C THR A 265 -8.17 -6.67 -22.85
N VAL A 266 -7.83 -7.30 -21.73
CA VAL A 266 -6.43 -7.35 -21.26
C VAL A 266 -5.71 -8.63 -21.69
N TYR A 267 -6.38 -9.78 -21.64
CA TYR A 267 -5.83 -11.04 -22.17
C TYR A 267 -5.84 -11.07 -23.71
N GLU A 268 -6.84 -10.48 -24.37
CA GLU A 268 -6.90 -10.41 -25.84
C GLU A 268 -5.90 -9.39 -26.42
N TYR A 269 -5.49 -8.37 -25.64
CA TYR A 269 -4.44 -7.40 -25.98
C TYR A 269 -3.01 -7.94 -25.73
N LEU A 270 -2.79 -8.70 -24.65
CA LEU A 270 -1.49 -9.35 -24.39
C LEU A 270 -1.17 -10.46 -25.41
N PHE A 271 -2.19 -11.09 -26.00
CA PHE A 271 -2.03 -12.12 -27.04
C PHE A 271 -1.90 -11.56 -28.46
N THR A 272 -2.40 -10.36 -28.77
CA THR A 272 -2.38 -9.78 -30.13
C THR A 272 -1.03 -9.12 -30.51
N GLN A 273 -0.11 -8.97 -29.55
CA GLN A 273 1.27 -8.51 -29.77
C GLN A 273 2.26 -9.62 -30.18
N ARG A 274 1.82 -10.86 -30.44
CA ARG A 274 2.67 -11.87 -31.12
C ARG A 274 2.72 -11.61 -32.64
N ARG A 275 3.42 -10.55 -33.05
CA ARG A 275 3.98 -10.45 -34.40
C ARG A 275 5.46 -10.84 -34.36
N MET A 276 5.72 -11.98 -35.00
CA MET A 276 7.02 -12.62 -35.20
C MET A 276 8.08 -11.63 -35.70
N ARG A 277 9.12 -11.40 -34.89
CA ARG A 277 10.45 -11.10 -35.43
C ARG A 277 11.24 -12.41 -35.37
N ARG A 278 11.61 -12.94 -36.54
CA ARG A 278 12.64 -13.97 -36.65
C ARG A 278 13.93 -13.37 -36.12
N ALA A 279 14.45 -13.86 -35.00
CA ALA A 279 15.83 -13.60 -34.64
C ALA A 279 16.71 -14.38 -35.65
N PRO A 280 17.70 -13.73 -36.29
CA PRO A 280 18.65 -14.44 -37.13
C PRO A 280 19.46 -15.44 -36.28
N ALA A 281 19.88 -16.53 -36.93
CA ALA A 281 20.75 -17.52 -36.32
C ALA A 281 22.03 -16.88 -35.77
N ALA A 282 22.31 -17.21 -34.50
CA ALA A 282 23.60 -17.19 -33.82
C ALA A 282 24.55 -16.02 -34.12
N ARG A 283 24.38 -14.91 -33.38
CA ARG A 283 25.44 -13.99 -32.90
C ARG A 283 24.89 -12.91 -31.94
N GLY A 284 23.91 -13.28 -31.11
CA GLY A 284 23.43 -12.42 -30.03
C GLY A 284 24.37 -12.49 -28.81
N PRO A 285 24.41 -11.45 -27.96
CA PRO A 285 25.10 -11.57 -26.68
C PRO A 285 24.50 -12.71 -25.85
N ARG A 286 25.34 -13.37 -25.05
CA ARG A 286 24.91 -14.48 -24.18
C ARG A 286 23.84 -14.03 -23.19
N CYS A 287 23.02 -14.97 -22.72
CA CYS A 287 21.99 -14.76 -21.70
C CYS A 287 22.53 -13.92 -20.54
N ASN A 288 21.95 -12.75 -20.35
CA ASN A 288 22.36 -11.83 -19.31
C ASN A 288 21.18 -10.98 -18.85
N ARG A 289 21.32 -10.43 -17.64
CA ARG A 289 20.41 -9.44 -17.08
C ARG A 289 20.62 -8.10 -17.78
N ARG A 290 19.53 -7.50 -18.26
CA ARG A 290 19.48 -6.21 -18.95
C ARG A 290 18.67 -5.22 -18.15
N ARG A 291 19.03 -3.93 -18.22
CA ARG A 291 18.27 -2.86 -17.58
C ARG A 291 16.89 -2.74 -18.24
N LEU A 292 15.88 -2.54 -17.40
CA LEU A 292 14.52 -2.22 -17.79
C LEU A 292 14.02 -1.25 -16.72
N HIS A 293 13.90 0.01 -17.12
CA HIS A 293 13.35 1.04 -16.26
C HIS A 293 11.84 1.05 -16.41
N VAL A 294 11.13 1.00 -15.28
CA VAL A 294 9.67 1.08 -15.22
C VAL A 294 9.31 2.39 -14.58
N ASN A 295 8.57 3.22 -15.29
CA ASN A 295 8.10 4.51 -14.81
C ASN A 295 6.56 4.51 -14.75
N PHE A 296 6.00 4.49 -13.55
CA PHE A 296 4.55 4.46 -13.34
C PHE A 296 3.87 5.78 -13.74
N LYS A 297 4.60 6.90 -13.72
CA LYS A 297 4.08 8.19 -14.18
C LYS A 297 3.92 8.21 -15.70
N GLU A 298 4.86 7.62 -16.45
CA GLU A 298 4.72 7.47 -17.90
C GLU A 298 3.57 6.53 -18.29
N MET A 299 3.24 5.57 -17.42
CA MET A 299 2.06 4.71 -17.55
C MET A 299 0.74 5.39 -17.12
N GLY A 300 0.81 6.62 -16.58
CA GLY A 300 -0.35 7.34 -16.08
C GLY A 300 -0.96 6.74 -14.81
N TRP A 301 -0.15 6.12 -13.95
CA TRP A 301 -0.56 5.54 -12.66
C TRP A 301 -0.14 6.38 -11.45
N ASP A 302 0.38 7.60 -11.68
CA ASP A 302 0.76 8.57 -10.65
C ASP A 302 -0.43 9.18 -9.90
N ASP A 303 -1.65 8.89 -10.35
CA ASP A 303 -2.91 9.23 -9.71
C ASP A 303 -3.32 8.21 -8.61
N TRP A 304 -2.67 7.07 -8.48
CA TRP A 304 -2.98 6.14 -7.39
C TRP A 304 -1.74 5.51 -6.77
N ILE A 305 -0.62 5.43 -7.48
CA ILE A 305 0.67 5.03 -6.92
C ILE A 305 1.35 6.25 -6.30
N ILE A 306 1.61 6.18 -4.99
CA ILE A 306 2.27 7.24 -4.22
C ILE A 306 3.79 7.04 -4.27
N ALA A 307 4.27 5.80 -4.09
CA ALA A 307 5.69 5.48 -4.13
C ALA A 307 5.96 3.98 -4.39
N PRO A 308 7.06 3.60 -5.07
CA PRO A 308 7.91 4.49 -5.85
C PRO A 308 7.17 4.90 -7.14
N LEU A 309 7.56 6.01 -7.76
CA LEU A 309 7.03 6.38 -9.09
C LEU A 309 7.79 5.73 -10.24
N GLU A 310 8.99 5.23 -9.96
CA GLU A 310 9.84 4.55 -10.92
C GLU A 310 10.74 3.53 -10.22
N TYR A 311 11.12 2.46 -10.91
CA TYR A 311 12.06 1.46 -10.41
C TYR A 311 12.76 0.71 -11.56
N GLU A 312 13.90 0.08 -11.26
CA GLU A 312 14.62 -0.77 -12.20
C GLU A 312 14.14 -2.22 -12.07
N ALA A 313 13.26 -2.67 -12.96
CA ALA A 313 12.75 -4.04 -12.98
C ALA A 313 13.79 -5.04 -13.51
N PHE A 314 14.62 -4.60 -14.46
CA PHE A 314 15.47 -5.46 -15.28
C PHE A 314 14.70 -6.55 -16.04
N HIS A 315 15.35 -7.19 -17.02
CA HIS A 315 14.81 -8.35 -17.72
C HIS A 315 15.94 -9.28 -18.18
N CYS A 316 15.60 -10.51 -18.52
CA CYS A 316 16.56 -11.48 -19.07
C CYS A 316 16.48 -11.48 -20.59
N ASP A 317 17.64 -11.34 -21.24
CA ASP A 317 17.75 -11.39 -22.68
C ASP A 317 19.11 -11.96 -23.12
N GLY A 318 19.13 -12.59 -24.28
CA GLY A 318 20.31 -13.22 -24.88
C GLY A 318 20.16 -14.71 -25.15
N VAL A 319 21.22 -15.28 -25.69
CA VAL A 319 21.21 -16.66 -26.22
C VAL A 319 21.83 -17.65 -25.21
N CYS A 320 21.25 -18.86 -25.17
CA CYS A 320 21.69 -20.00 -24.36
C CYS A 320 22.29 -21.09 -25.27
N ASP A 321 23.55 -20.91 -25.67
CA ASP A 321 24.26 -21.84 -26.57
C ASP A 321 25.09 -22.87 -25.79
N PHE A 322 25.35 -24.02 -26.40
CA PHE A 322 26.24 -25.05 -25.85
C PHE A 322 27.72 -24.63 -25.98
N PRO A 323 28.57 -24.86 -24.98
CA PRO A 323 28.25 -25.31 -23.62
C PRO A 323 27.70 -24.16 -22.76
N ILE A 324 26.63 -24.44 -22.00
CA ILE A 324 26.10 -23.47 -21.03
C ILE A 324 27.12 -23.29 -19.91
N ARG A 325 27.37 -22.03 -19.53
CA ARG A 325 28.28 -21.70 -18.42
C ARG A 325 27.63 -22.04 -17.09
N SER A 326 28.41 -22.58 -16.15
CA SER A 326 27.94 -23.02 -14.82
C SER A 326 27.26 -21.91 -14.00
N HIS A 327 27.66 -20.64 -14.18
CA HIS A 327 27.05 -19.50 -13.48
C HIS A 327 25.63 -19.15 -13.96
N LEU A 328 25.15 -19.74 -15.07
CA LEU A 328 23.76 -19.58 -15.52
C LEU A 328 22.81 -20.60 -14.88
N GLU A 329 23.31 -21.32 -13.86
CA GLU A 329 22.62 -22.35 -13.07
C GLU A 329 21.69 -23.24 -13.92
N PRO A 330 22.21 -23.83 -15.02
CA PRO A 330 21.37 -24.60 -15.92
C PRO A 330 20.87 -25.88 -15.23
N THR A 331 19.64 -26.26 -15.52
CA THR A 331 19.12 -27.58 -15.13
C THR A 331 19.75 -28.66 -16.01
N ASN A 332 19.79 -29.91 -15.52
CA ASN A 332 20.22 -31.04 -16.36
C ASN A 332 19.39 -31.14 -17.66
N HIS A 333 18.10 -30.81 -17.59
CA HIS A 333 17.22 -30.73 -18.76
C HIS A 333 17.70 -29.66 -19.76
N ALA A 334 18.02 -28.45 -19.29
CA ALA A 334 18.54 -27.38 -20.14
C ALA A 334 19.89 -27.73 -20.77
N ILE A 335 20.78 -28.43 -20.05
CA ILE A 335 22.07 -28.90 -20.59
C ILE A 335 21.84 -29.88 -21.74
N ILE A 336 21.01 -30.92 -21.54
CA ILE A 336 20.71 -31.91 -22.58
C ILE A 336 19.98 -31.28 -23.76
N GLN A 337 19.00 -30.41 -23.51
CA GLN A 337 18.27 -29.73 -24.57
C GLN A 337 19.18 -28.83 -25.41
N THR A 338 20.09 -28.08 -24.78
CA THR A 338 21.03 -27.22 -25.51
C THR A 338 22.05 -28.05 -26.29
N LEU A 339 22.49 -29.19 -25.74
CA LEU A 339 23.33 -30.14 -26.48
C LEU A 339 22.59 -30.67 -27.72
N MET A 340 21.36 -31.15 -27.56
CA MET A 340 20.52 -31.65 -28.65
C MET A 340 20.23 -30.57 -29.70
N ASN A 341 19.92 -29.35 -29.27
CA ASN A 341 19.73 -28.20 -30.17
C ASN A 341 21.02 -27.83 -30.93
N SER A 342 22.21 -28.00 -30.33
CA SER A 342 23.48 -27.74 -31.05
C SER A 342 23.81 -28.82 -32.09
N MET A 343 23.26 -30.03 -31.95
CA MET A 343 23.38 -31.12 -32.91
C MET A 343 22.33 -31.05 -34.02
N ASP A 344 21.07 -30.76 -33.66
CA ASP A 344 19.93 -30.69 -34.57
C ASP A 344 18.94 -29.58 -34.12
N PRO A 345 19.17 -28.33 -34.56
CA PRO A 345 18.33 -27.19 -34.17
C PRO A 345 16.94 -27.19 -34.82
N GLU A 346 16.73 -27.97 -35.89
CA GLU A 346 15.43 -28.06 -36.57
C GLU A 346 14.46 -28.98 -35.80
N SER A 347 14.97 -30.02 -35.14
CA SER A 347 14.15 -30.94 -34.33
C SER A 347 14.05 -30.53 -32.86
N THR A 348 15.06 -29.84 -32.33
CA THR A 348 15.13 -29.48 -30.90
C THR A 348 15.09 -27.97 -30.71
N PRO A 349 14.13 -27.41 -29.94
CA PRO A 349 14.08 -25.98 -29.69
C PRO A 349 15.22 -25.51 -28.76
N PRO A 350 15.71 -24.27 -28.90
CA PRO A 350 16.72 -23.71 -28.00
C PRO A 350 16.16 -23.52 -26.59
N THR A 351 17.06 -23.53 -25.61
CA THR A 351 16.76 -23.20 -24.21
C THR A 351 16.52 -21.69 -24.06
N CYS A 352 15.59 -21.28 -23.19
CA CYS A 352 15.18 -19.88 -23.06
C CYS A 352 15.97 -19.18 -21.94
N CYS A 353 16.37 -17.91 -22.17
CA CYS A 353 17.00 -17.07 -21.14
C CYS A 353 15.91 -16.46 -20.26
N VAL A 354 15.81 -16.91 -19.01
CA VAL A 354 14.71 -16.55 -18.10
C VAL A 354 15.20 -16.13 -16.72
N PRO A 355 14.40 -15.37 -15.94
CA PRO A 355 14.74 -15.05 -14.56
C PRO A 355 14.86 -16.31 -13.71
N THR A 356 15.97 -16.44 -12.99
CA THR A 356 16.23 -17.53 -12.04
C THR A 356 16.00 -17.09 -10.60
N ARG A 357 16.19 -15.80 -10.32
CA ARG A 357 15.95 -15.18 -9.03
C ARG A 357 15.30 -13.83 -9.24
N LEU A 358 14.23 -13.57 -8.51
CA LEU A 358 13.56 -12.29 -8.49
C LEU A 358 13.50 -11.77 -7.05
N SER A 359 13.48 -10.46 -6.90
CA SER A 359 13.32 -9.76 -5.63
C SER A 359 12.00 -8.98 -5.59
N PRO A 360 11.46 -8.75 -4.39
CA PRO A 360 10.24 -7.98 -4.21
C PRO A 360 10.47 -6.47 -4.35
N ILE A 361 9.39 -5.72 -4.56
CA ILE A 361 9.36 -4.27 -4.32
C ILE A 361 8.22 -3.91 -3.37
N SER A 362 8.43 -2.85 -2.59
CA SER A 362 7.37 -2.25 -1.78
C SER A 362 6.68 -1.14 -2.58
N ILE A 363 5.35 -1.12 -2.56
CA ILE A 363 4.52 -0.11 -3.21
C ILE A 363 3.58 0.51 -2.17
N LEU A 364 3.50 1.83 -2.15
CA LEU A 364 2.50 2.61 -1.43
C LEU A 364 1.52 3.19 -2.45
N TYR A 365 0.23 2.89 -2.31
CA TYR A 365 -0.79 3.29 -3.26
C TYR A 365 -2.14 3.57 -2.57
N ILE A 366 -3.08 4.12 -3.32
CA ILE A 366 -4.47 4.34 -2.90
C ILE A 366 -5.32 3.23 -3.50
N ASP A 367 -6.13 2.54 -2.69
CA ASP A 367 -7.07 1.50 -3.16
C ASP A 367 -8.36 2.10 -3.78
N SER A 368 -9.21 1.25 -4.37
CA SER A 368 -10.50 1.66 -4.94
C SER A 368 -11.48 2.24 -3.90
N ALA A 369 -11.27 1.98 -2.62
CA ALA A 369 -12.06 2.50 -1.51
C ALA A 369 -11.46 3.79 -0.90
N ASN A 370 -10.46 4.39 -1.55
CA ASN A 370 -9.75 5.60 -1.14
C ASN A 370 -8.97 5.47 0.19
N ASN A 371 -8.48 4.26 0.47
CA ASN A 371 -7.58 3.97 1.59
C ASN A 371 -6.13 3.92 1.11
N VAL A 372 -5.19 4.30 1.97
CA VAL A 372 -3.76 4.24 1.67
C VAL A 372 -3.23 2.87 2.06
N VAL A 373 -2.62 2.15 1.12
CA VAL A 373 -2.15 0.77 1.27
C VAL A 373 -0.66 0.72 0.97
N TYR A 374 0.10 0.18 1.93
CA TYR A 374 1.44 -0.33 1.69
C TYR A 374 1.33 -1.82 1.35
N LYS A 375 1.98 -2.28 0.30
CA LYS A 375 2.07 -3.70 -0.06
C LYS A 375 3.42 -4.05 -0.65
N GLN A 376 3.96 -5.18 -0.24
CA GLN A 376 5.15 -5.78 -0.83
C GLN A 376 4.73 -6.81 -1.89
N TYR A 377 5.16 -6.59 -3.13
CA TYR A 377 4.91 -7.48 -4.25
C TYR A 377 6.18 -8.27 -4.55
N GLU A 378 6.07 -9.59 -4.45
CA GLU A 378 7.13 -10.52 -4.83
C GLU A 378 7.32 -10.54 -6.35
N ASP A 379 8.53 -10.93 -6.76
CA ASP A 379 8.86 -11.23 -8.16
C ASP A 379 8.77 -10.06 -9.15
N MET A 380 9.10 -8.84 -8.68
CA MET A 380 8.97 -7.61 -9.46
C MET A 380 10.29 -7.14 -10.09
N VAL A 381 11.43 -7.57 -9.55
CA VAL A 381 12.77 -7.19 -10.02
C VAL A 381 13.60 -8.44 -10.31
N VAL A 382 14.22 -8.50 -11.49
CA VAL A 382 15.12 -9.59 -11.87
C VAL A 382 16.47 -9.38 -11.19
N GLU A 383 16.91 -10.37 -10.42
CA GLU A 383 18.23 -10.41 -9.76
C GLU A 383 19.24 -11.21 -10.59
N SER A 384 18.82 -12.37 -11.11
CA SER A 384 19.67 -13.21 -11.95
C SER A 384 18.90 -13.87 -13.08
N CYS A 385 19.63 -14.16 -14.17
CA CYS A 385 19.14 -14.84 -15.35
C CYS A 385 19.87 -16.18 -15.52
N GLY A 386 19.16 -17.14 -16.10
CA GLY A 386 19.72 -18.45 -16.42
C GLY A 386 19.04 -19.09 -17.62
N CYS A 387 19.58 -20.23 -18.04
CA CYS A 387 19.11 -20.98 -19.19
C CYS A 387 18.23 -22.15 -18.72
N ARG A 388 16.93 -22.13 -19.06
CA ARG A 388 15.95 -23.15 -18.63
C ARG A 388 15.14 -23.76 -19.76
#